data_AF-A0A7X3XPU1-F1
#
_entry.id   AF-A0A7X3XPU1-F1
#
_cell.length_a   1.000
_cell.length_b   1.000
_cell.length_c   1.000
_cell.angle_alpha   90.00
_cell.angle_beta   90.00
_cell.angle_gamma   90.00
#
_symmetry.space_group_name_H-M   'P 1'
#
loop_
_entity.id
_entity.type
_entity.pdbx_description
1 polymer ?
#
loop_
_entity_poly.entity_id
_entity_poly.type
_entity_poly.pdbx_seq_one_letter_code
_entity_poly.pdbx_strand_id
1 'polypeptide(L)'
;MFTVRDAESAMIALTSFSIAVIVGVFLYNLLIVGNSTLKSLSVVLGNVSNILSAATLLTILEEGISLMFYRIRLALKEEREIKEQGRQEAYQEVSDWNQRRLEAEARGETFTEPPPGHDSLKPKKKKRFIFF
;
A
#
# COMPACT_ATOMS: atom_id res chain seq x y z
N MET A 1 12.02 50.23 50.07
CA MET A 1 13.15 49.41 49.60
C MET A 1 12.65 47.97 49.60
N PHE A 2 12.17 47.46 48.46
CA PHE A 2 11.75 46.06 48.36
C PHE A 2 13.00 45.19 48.39
N THR A 3 13.13 44.34 49.39
CA THR A 3 14.28 43.45 49.50
C THR A 3 14.02 42.18 48.69
N VAL A 4 15.06 41.62 48.08
CA VAL A 4 14.98 40.37 47.30
C VAL A 4 14.33 39.24 48.11
N ARG A 5 14.51 39.28 49.44
CA ARG A 5 13.94 38.32 50.40
C ARG A 5 12.41 38.39 50.52
N ASP A 6 11.83 39.58 50.41
CA ASP A 6 10.36 39.75 50.42
C ASP A 6 9.74 39.22 49.12
N ALA A 7 10.45 39.36 47.99
CA ALA A 7 10.02 38.83 46.70
C ALA A 7 10.08 37.29 46.66
N GLU A 8 11.13 36.68 47.23
CA GLU A 8 11.25 35.22 47.33
C GLU A 8 10.16 34.62 48.21
N SER A 9 9.87 35.24 49.37
CA SER A 9 8.80 34.78 50.26
C SER A 9 7.43 34.88 49.61
N ALA A 10 7.17 35.96 48.86
CA ALA A 10 5.93 36.11 48.10
C ALA A 10 5.80 35.06 46.99
N MET A 11 6.88 34.73 46.27
CA MET A 11 6.87 33.68 45.26
C MET A 11 6.62 32.29 45.86
N ILE A 12 7.23 31.98 47.01
CA ILE A 12 6.98 30.71 47.72
C ILE A 12 5.53 30.64 48.21
N ALA A 13 4.98 31.73 48.74
CA ALA A 13 3.57 31.78 49.15
C ALA A 13 2.63 31.57 47.96
N LEU A 14 2.90 32.23 46.83
CA LEU A 14 2.06 32.14 45.63
C LEU A 14 2.13 30.75 44.99
N THR A 15 3.31 30.14 44.93
CA THR A 15 3.47 28.75 44.46
C THR A 15 2.79 27.76 45.40
N SER A 16 2.90 27.91 46.72
CA SER A 16 2.23 27.03 47.68
C SER A 16 0.69 27.13 47.57
N PHE A 17 0.16 28.34 47.38
CA PHE A 17 -1.26 28.56 47.16
C PHE A 17 -1.74 27.94 45.83
N SER A 18 -0.96 28.11 44.76
CA SER A 18 -1.24 27.52 43.44
C SER A 18 -1.35 26.00 43.53
N ILE A 19 -0.40 25.36 44.23
CA ILE A 19 -0.39 23.90 44.44
C ILE A 19 -1.61 23.48 45.26
N ALA A 20 -1.94 24.20 46.34
CA ALA A 20 -3.10 23.89 47.18
C ALA A 20 -4.43 23.97 46.40
N VAL A 21 -4.58 24.96 45.51
CA VAL A 21 -5.76 25.09 44.63
C VAL A 21 -5.84 23.93 43.64
N ILE A 22 -4.74 23.57 42.98
CA ILE A 22 -4.71 22.45 42.03
C ILE A 22 -5.07 21.14 42.72
N VAL A 23 -4.48 20.86 43.88
CA VAL A 23 -4.77 19.65 44.67
C VAL A 23 -6.22 19.65 45.16
N GLY A 24 -6.73 20.80 45.63
CA GLY A 24 -8.12 20.96 46.05
C GLY A 24 -9.12 20.69 44.92
N VAL A 25 -8.88 21.24 43.72
CA VAL A 25 -9.71 21.00 42.53
C VAL A 25 -9.63 19.54 42.09
N PHE A 26 -8.45 18.92 42.17
CA PHE A 26 -8.29 17.50 41.84
C PHE A 26 -9.04 16.59 42.82
N LEU A 27 -8.93 16.85 44.13
CA LEU A 27 -9.65 16.12 45.17
C LEU A 27 -11.17 16.34 45.08
N TYR A 28 -11.61 17.57 44.79
CA TYR A 28 -13.03 17.87 44.56
C TYR A 28 -13.60 17.09 43.37
N ASN A 29 -12.87 17.05 42.24
CA ASN A 29 -13.26 16.26 41.08
C ASN A 29 -13.23 14.75 41.37
N LEU A 30 -12.25 14.26 42.13
CA LEU A 30 -12.16 12.85 42.51
C LEU A 30 -13.29 12.43 43.46
N LEU A 31 -13.64 13.26 44.44
CA LEU A 31 -14.61 12.92 45.50
C LEU A 31 -16.06 13.17 45.08
N ILE A 32 -16.35 14.27 44.38
CA ILE A 32 -17.73 14.64 44.01
C ILE A 32 -18.09 14.16 42.60
N VAL A 33 -17.18 14.31 41.65
CA VAL A 33 -17.43 13.96 40.23
C VAL A 33 -16.95 12.54 39.91
N GLY A 34 -16.07 11.96 40.72
CA GLY A 34 -15.34 10.72 40.43
C GLY A 34 -16.18 9.54 39.98
N ASN A 35 -17.41 9.40 40.48
CA ASN A 35 -18.29 8.30 40.07
C ASN A 35 -18.86 8.46 38.65
N SER A 36 -18.95 9.70 38.17
CA SER A 36 -19.44 10.08 36.84
C SER A 36 -18.30 10.22 35.84
N THR A 37 -17.17 10.81 36.26
CA THR A 37 -15.98 10.96 35.42
C THR A 37 -15.31 9.61 35.14
N LEU A 38 -15.19 8.72 36.12
CA LEU A 38 -14.63 7.37 35.88
C LEU A 38 -15.48 6.55 34.90
N LYS A 39 -16.82 6.66 34.97
CA LYS A 39 -17.72 6.03 34.00
C LYS A 39 -17.58 6.64 32.61
N SER A 40 -17.47 7.97 32.52
CA SER A 40 -17.21 8.63 31.23
C SER A 40 -15.85 8.22 30.66
N LEU A 41 -14.83 8.07 31.52
CA LEU A 41 -13.48 7.65 31.13
C LEU A 41 -13.49 6.20 30.62
N SER A 42 -14.21 5.28 31.28
CA SER A 42 -14.32 3.89 30.81
C SER A 42 -15.07 3.78 29.48
N VAL A 43 -16.08 4.63 29.24
CA VAL A 43 -16.81 4.69 27.97
C VAL A 43 -15.91 5.24 26.86
N VAL A 44 -15.15 6.31 27.14
CA VAL A 44 -14.19 6.88 26.18
C VAL A 44 -13.07 5.89 25.88
N LEU A 45 -12.49 5.24 26.90
CA LEU A 45 -11.46 4.23 26.72
C LEU A 45 -11.96 3.00 25.93
N GLY A 46 -13.19 2.56 26.18
CA GLY A 46 -13.83 1.49 25.41
C GLY A 46 -14.06 1.86 23.94
N ASN A 47 -14.37 3.13 23.66
CA ASN A 47 -14.52 3.61 22.28
C ASN A 47 -13.15 3.80 21.58
N VAL A 48 -12.11 4.17 22.32
CA VAL A 48 -10.75 4.31 21.79
C VAL A 48 -10.21 2.96 21.29
N SER A 49 -10.48 1.85 21.98
CA SER A 49 -10.06 0.52 21.50
C SER A 49 -10.76 0.13 20.21
N ASN A 50 -12.05 0.46 20.05
CA ASN A 50 -12.80 0.24 18.81
C ASN A 50 -12.25 1.10 17.66
N ILE A 51 -11.93 2.37 17.94
CA ILE A 51 -11.34 3.29 16.95
C ILE A 51 -9.94 2.81 16.53
N LEU A 52 -9.10 2.39 17.47
CA LEU A 52 -7.76 1.86 17.18
C LEU A 52 -7.83 0.56 16.36
N SER A 53 -8.76 -0.32 16.68
CA SER A 53 -8.97 -1.57 15.93
C SER A 53 -9.44 -1.28 14.50
N ALA A 54 -10.38 -0.35 14.33
CA ALA A 54 -10.85 0.09 13.03
C ALA A 54 -9.73 0.76 12.21
N ALA A 55 -8.91 1.62 12.85
CA ALA A 55 -7.76 2.25 12.20
C ALA A 55 -6.72 1.22 11.74
N THR A 56 -6.43 0.21 12.57
CA THR A 56 -5.49 -0.87 12.23
C THR A 56 -5.98 -1.67 11.02
N LEU A 57 -7.28 -1.99 10.97
CA LEU A 57 -7.88 -2.67 9.83
C LEU A 57 -7.81 -1.82 8.55
N LEU A 58 -8.04 -0.50 8.65
CA LEU A 58 -7.91 0.40 7.50
C LEU A 58 -6.48 0.45 6.96
N THR A 59 -5.48 0.51 7.84
CA THR A 59 -4.06 0.48 7.44
C THR A 59 -3.69 -0.83 6.74
N ILE A 60 -4.11 -1.98 7.28
CA ILE A 60 -3.86 -3.30 6.66
C ILE A 60 -4.56 -3.39 5.30
N LEU A 61 -5.77 -2.86 5.16
CA LEU A 61 -6.48 -2.84 3.89
C LEU A 61 -5.79 -1.95 2.85
N GLU A 62 -5.27 -0.79 3.25
CA GLU A 62 -4.54 0.11 2.36
C GLU A 62 -3.25 -0.52 1.82
N GLU A 63 -2.49 -1.19 2.69
CA GLU A 63 -1.30 -1.96 2.29
C GLU A 63 -1.67 -3.17 1.42
N GLY A 64 -2.74 -3.89 1.78
CA GLY A 64 -3.23 -5.06 1.04
C GLY A 64 -3.71 -4.72 -0.37
N ILE A 65 -4.41 -3.59 -0.53
CA ILE A 65 -4.85 -3.07 -1.83
C ILE A 65 -3.64 -2.69 -2.68
N SER A 66 -2.64 -2.01 -2.10
CA SER A 66 -1.41 -1.63 -2.80
C SER A 66 -0.65 -2.86 -3.32
N LEU A 67 -0.56 -3.92 -2.52
CA LEU A 67 0.06 -5.18 -2.92
C LEU A 67 -0.71 -5.88 -4.05
N MET A 68 -2.05 -5.90 -3.99
CA MET A 68 -2.88 -6.47 -5.05
C MET A 68 -2.72 -5.73 -6.37
N PHE A 69 -2.75 -4.39 -6.36
CA PHE A 69 -2.52 -3.60 -7.56
C PHE A 69 -1.12 -3.80 -8.14
N TYR A 70 -0.10 -3.94 -7.29
CA TYR A 70 1.25 -4.28 -7.72
C TYR A 70 1.29 -5.64 -8.44
N ARG A 71 0.68 -6.68 -7.85
CA ARG A 71 0.60 -8.02 -8.46
C ARG A 71 -0.16 -8.03 -9.78
N ILE A 72 -1.28 -7.30 -9.87
CA ILE A 72 -2.06 -7.18 -11.10
C ILE A 72 -1.24 -6.47 -12.19
N ARG A 73 -0.55 -5.38 -11.85
CA ARG A 73 0.33 -4.69 -12.80
C ARG A 73 1.47 -5.58 -13.29
N LEU A 74 2.06 -6.36 -12.40
CA LEU A 74 3.13 -7.30 -12.75
C LEU A 74 2.63 -8.38 -13.72
N ALA A 75 1.48 -8.99 -13.43
CA ALA A 75 0.87 -10.00 -14.31
C ALA A 75 0.52 -9.41 -15.68
N LEU A 76 -0.04 -8.20 -15.72
CA LEU A 76 -0.36 -7.51 -16.98
C LEU A 76 0.89 -7.16 -17.79
N LYS A 77 2.00 -6.82 -17.12
CA LYS A 77 3.27 -6.53 -17.80
C LYS A 77 3.85 -7.79 -18.41
N GLU A 78 3.87 -8.90 -17.68
CA GLU A 78 4.31 -10.20 -18.19
C GLU A 78 3.46 -10.64 -19.39
N GLU A 79 2.14 -10.46 -19.34
CA GLU A 79 1.27 -10.77 -20.49
C GLU A 79 1.53 -9.89 -21.72
N ARG A 80 1.83 -8.60 -21.52
CA ARG A 80 2.18 -7.70 -22.63
C ARG A 80 3.50 -8.10 -23.27
N GLU A 81 4.52 -8.39 -22.47
CA GLU A 81 5.83 -8.83 -22.95
C GLU A 81 5.70 -10.14 -23.73
N ILE A 82 4.89 -11.10 -23.26
CA ILE A 82 4.61 -12.35 -23.97
C ILE A 82 3.89 -12.09 -25.31
N LYS A 83 2.90 -11.19 -25.33
CA LYS A 83 2.19 -10.82 -26.57
C LYS A 83 3.10 -10.09 -27.56
N GLU A 84 3.99 -9.22 -27.09
CA GLU A 84 4.94 -8.50 -27.93
C GLU A 84 6.01 -9.43 -28.50
N GLN A 85 6.56 -10.35 -27.70
CA GLN A 85 7.49 -11.38 -28.16
C GLN A 85 6.85 -12.26 -29.23
N GLY A 86 5.64 -12.79 -28.97
CA GLY A 86 4.93 -13.59 -29.96
C GLY A 86 4.62 -12.81 -31.25
N ARG A 87 4.38 -11.49 -31.16
CA ARG A 87 4.16 -10.64 -32.32
C ARG A 87 5.46 -10.37 -33.09
N GLN A 88 6.59 -10.18 -32.42
CA GLN A 88 7.90 -10.02 -33.07
C GLN A 88 8.34 -11.30 -33.78
N GLU A 89 8.21 -12.44 -33.12
CA GLU A 89 8.48 -13.76 -33.71
C GLU A 89 7.61 -13.98 -34.96
N ALA A 90 6.32 -13.61 -34.90
CA ALA A 90 5.42 -13.67 -36.05
C ALA A 90 5.90 -12.81 -37.23
N TYR A 91 6.31 -11.57 -36.95
CA TYR A 91 6.80 -10.66 -38.00
C TYR A 91 8.11 -11.15 -38.62
N GLN A 92 9.01 -11.72 -37.82
CA GLN A 92 10.25 -12.32 -38.31
C GLN A 92 9.96 -13.52 -39.22
N GLU A 93 9.10 -14.44 -38.80
CA GLU A 93 8.73 -15.62 -39.59
C GLU A 93 8.10 -15.24 -40.94
N VAL A 94 7.22 -14.23 -40.96
CA VAL A 94 6.63 -13.69 -42.20
C VAL A 94 7.67 -13.01 -43.09
N SER A 95 8.58 -12.24 -42.49
CA SER A 95 9.67 -11.58 -43.23
C SER A 95 10.58 -12.61 -43.91
N ASP A 96 11.00 -13.63 -43.17
CA ASP A 96 11.88 -14.69 -43.67
C ASP A 96 11.20 -15.51 -44.77
N TRP A 97 9.89 -15.78 -44.63
CA TRP A 97 9.10 -16.41 -45.69
C TRP A 97 9.05 -15.55 -46.95
N ASN A 98 8.79 -14.24 -46.81
CA ASN A 98 8.77 -13.32 -47.96
C ASN A 98 10.13 -13.24 -48.66
N GLN A 99 11.22 -13.24 -47.89
CA GLN A 99 12.56 -13.24 -48.45
C GLN A 99 12.81 -14.52 -49.27
N ARG A 100 12.49 -15.70 -48.72
CA ARG A 100 12.60 -16.98 -49.44
C ARG A 100 11.75 -17.02 -50.70
N ARG A 101 10.55 -16.43 -50.66
CA ARG A 101 9.69 -16.27 -51.84
C ARG A 101 10.35 -15.42 -52.92
N LEU A 102 10.87 -14.25 -52.57
CA LEU A 102 11.55 -13.36 -53.51
C LEU A 102 12.81 -13.98 -54.10
N GLU A 103 13.57 -14.74 -53.30
CA GLU A 103 14.76 -15.48 -53.77
C GLU A 103 14.40 -16.63 -54.73
N ALA A 104 13.26 -17.30 -54.53
CA ALA A 104 12.77 -18.32 -55.47
C ALA A 104 12.29 -17.69 -56.78
N GLU A 105 11.58 -16.56 -56.69
CA GLU A 105 11.14 -15.78 -57.86
C GLU A 105 12.33 -15.25 -58.67
N ALA A 106 13.37 -14.75 -58.00
CA ALA A 106 14.61 -14.31 -58.64
C ALA A 106 15.37 -15.44 -59.36
N ARG A 107 15.21 -16.69 -58.89
CA ARG A 107 15.77 -17.89 -59.53
C ARG A 107 14.87 -18.48 -60.63
N GLY A 108 13.65 -17.95 -60.81
CA GLY A 108 12.67 -18.48 -61.74
C GLY A 108 12.03 -19.80 -61.30
N GLU A 109 12.14 -20.15 -60.02
CA GLU A 109 11.58 -21.38 -59.44
C GLU A 109 10.16 -21.15 -58.89
N THR A 110 9.28 -22.13 -59.05
CA THR A 110 7.93 -22.08 -58.47
C THR A 110 8.00 -22.25 -56.95
N PHE A 111 7.76 -21.16 -56.23
CA PHE A 111 7.69 -21.16 -54.77
C PHE A 111 6.44 -21.90 -54.28
N THR A 112 6.63 -23.02 -53.56
CA THR A 112 5.56 -23.93 -53.11
C THR A 112 5.34 -23.92 -51.59
N GLU A 113 6.12 -23.14 -50.85
CA GLU A 113 6.01 -23.11 -49.39
C GLU A 113 4.76 -22.33 -48.96
N PRO A 114 3.87 -22.91 -48.13
CA PRO A 114 2.67 -22.22 -47.67
C PRO A 114 3.06 -21.04 -46.76
N PRO A 115 2.29 -19.94 -46.77
CA PRO A 115 2.53 -18.83 -45.87
C PRO A 115 2.44 -19.27 -44.40
N PRO A 116 3.27 -18.72 -43.50
CA PRO A 116 3.20 -19.05 -42.07
C PRO A 116 1.80 -18.74 -41.55
N GLY A 117 1.12 -19.79 -41.08
CA GLY A 117 -0.27 -19.74 -40.65
C GLY A 117 -0.41 -19.14 -39.24
N HIS A 118 -1.61 -18.66 -38.93
CA HIS A 118 -1.96 -18.12 -37.62
C HIS A 118 -1.74 -19.10 -36.45
N ASP A 119 -1.68 -20.41 -36.74
CA ASP A 119 -1.44 -21.48 -35.77
C ASP A 119 0.05 -21.70 -35.42
N SER A 120 1.00 -21.26 -36.25
CA SER A 120 2.44 -21.26 -35.94
C SER A 120 2.77 -20.35 -34.76
N LEU A 121 1.93 -19.34 -34.54
CA LEU A 121 2.14 -18.23 -33.61
C LEU A 121 1.65 -18.48 -32.18
N LYS A 122 1.25 -19.72 -31.86
CA LYS A 122 0.81 -20.03 -30.48
C LYS A 122 2.03 -20.04 -29.56
N PRO A 123 2.09 -19.14 -28.55
CA PRO A 123 3.20 -19.14 -27.62
C PRO A 123 3.25 -20.50 -26.92
N LYS A 124 4.40 -21.18 -27.00
CA LYS A 124 4.63 -22.45 -26.29
C LYS A 124 4.33 -22.23 -24.81
N LYS A 125 3.22 -22.81 -24.32
CA LYS A 125 2.82 -22.71 -22.91
C LYS A 125 3.96 -23.20 -22.02
N LYS A 126 4.65 -22.26 -21.36
CA LYS A 126 5.66 -22.57 -20.35
C LYS A 126 4.93 -23.20 -19.15
N LYS A 127 5.20 -24.47 -18.85
CA LYS A 127 4.64 -25.17 -17.68
C LYS A 127 5.05 -24.41 -16.41
N ARG A 128 4.14 -23.63 -15.83
CA ARG A 128 4.32 -23.06 -14.48
C ARG A 128 4.12 -24.18 -13.47
N PHE A 129 5.21 -24.63 -12.84
CA PHE A 129 5.14 -25.40 -11.61
C PHE A 129 4.69 -24.45 -10.50
N ILE A 130 3.48 -24.68 -9.98
CA ILE A 130 2.98 -24.02 -8.77
C ILE A 130 3.42 -24.92 -7.61
N PHE A 131 4.35 -24.43 -6.79
CA PHE A 131 4.60 -25.02 -5.47
C PHE A 131 3.54 -24.47 -4.51
N PHE A 132 2.74 -25.36 -3.96
CA PHE A 132 1.84 -25.11 -2.84
C PHE A 132 2.60 -25.19 -1.52
#